data_AF-A0A0F9K9T5-F1
#
_entry.id   AF-A0A0F9K9T5-F1
#
_cell.length_a   1.000
_cell.length_b   1.000
_cell.length_c   1.000
_cell.angle_alpha   90.00
_cell.angle_beta   90.00
_cell.angle_gamma   90.00
#
_symmetry.space_group_name_H-M   'P 1'
#
loop_
_entity.id
_entity.type
_entity.pdbx_description
1 polymer ?
#
loop_
_entity_poly.entity_id
_entity_poly.type
_entity_poly.pdbx_seq_one_letter_code
_entity_poly.pdbx_strand_id
1 'polypeptide(L)'
;MKIILIQSGPAYEILLLSSVLIGLKKRHPKAKILWVGEPEYFSLVKFNKRVSKCLNIHKSGDLVSLTNFYGSDICYNSSLNREAQKFAIITGASCHYGFKDGPVNRNALLLKNVMSGQAVTRKTILDLYYSLANMKWKGEGYGLSYYPKTKQTKNVGAYCHSEQSAEKFKLPKDLLNQFDTINQFSHIITDDLFVLHASLALRKKVTFTETLPYNLNF
;
A
#
# COMPACT_ATOMS: atom_id res chain seq x y z
N MET A 1 8.21 15.80 -14.35
CA MET A 1 7.11 15.64 -13.38
C MET A 1 7.63 15.02 -12.09
N LYS A 2 7.31 15.63 -10.95
CA LYS A 2 7.66 15.20 -9.59
C LYS A 2 6.38 14.78 -8.89
N ILE A 3 6.36 13.56 -8.37
CA ILE A 3 5.24 13.02 -7.59
C ILE A 3 5.74 12.73 -6.18
N ILE A 4 4.98 13.17 -5.18
CA ILE A 4 5.13 12.72 -3.80
C ILE A 4 4.01 11.72 -3.53
N LEU A 5 4.37 10.53 -3.07
CA LEU A 5 3.43 9.50 -2.60
C LEU A 5 3.64 9.31 -1.11
N ILE A 6 2.59 9.56 -0.32
CA ILE A 6 2.61 9.51 1.14
C ILE A 6 1.91 8.25 1.61
N GLN A 7 2.59 7.49 2.46
CA GLN A 7 2.12 6.29 3.13
C GLN A 7 2.48 6.37 4.61
N SER A 8 1.49 6.45 5.48
CA SER A 8 1.65 6.32 6.94
C SER A 8 0.47 5.57 7.55
N GLY A 9 -0.26 4.83 6.71
CA GLY A 9 -1.21 3.82 7.15
C GLY A 9 -0.52 2.50 7.53
N PRO A 10 -1.31 1.45 7.80
CA PRO A 10 -0.80 0.13 8.15
C PRO A 10 0.03 -0.51 7.01
N ALA A 11 0.86 -1.49 7.37
CA ALA A 11 1.83 -2.12 6.46
C ALA A 11 1.23 -2.68 5.17
N TYR A 12 -0.01 -3.19 5.18
CA TYR A 12 -0.64 -3.72 3.96
C TYR A 12 -0.83 -2.66 2.87
N GLU A 13 -0.94 -1.37 3.22
CA GLU A 13 -1.09 -0.29 2.24
C GLU A 13 0.12 -0.16 1.32
N ILE A 14 1.31 -0.58 1.76
CA ILE A 14 2.53 -0.55 0.94
C ILE A 14 2.33 -1.33 -0.35
N LEU A 15 1.60 -2.46 -0.27
CA LEU A 15 1.33 -3.33 -1.41
C LEU A 15 0.31 -2.69 -2.36
N LEU A 16 -0.75 -2.09 -1.81
CA LEU A 16 -1.75 -1.36 -2.58
C LEU A 16 -1.12 -0.18 -3.32
N LEU A 17 -0.27 0.59 -2.64
CA LEU A 17 0.45 1.73 -3.21
C LEU A 17 1.54 1.30 -4.20
N SER A 18 2.15 0.12 -4.00
CA SER A 18 3.05 -0.46 -5.00
C SER A 18 2.34 -0.76 -6.32
N SER A 19 1.06 -1.14 -6.27
CA SER A 19 0.21 -1.22 -7.46
C SER A 19 0.00 0.16 -8.09
N VAL A 20 -0.42 1.15 -7.29
CA VAL A 20 -0.65 2.54 -7.75
C VAL A 20 0.57 3.13 -8.46
N LEU A 21 1.78 2.83 -8.00
CA LEU A 21 3.02 3.25 -8.66
C LEU A 21 3.10 2.79 -10.13
N ILE A 22 2.55 1.62 -10.46
CA ILE A 22 2.44 1.13 -11.85
C ILE A 22 1.55 2.08 -12.65
N GLY A 23 0.35 2.37 -12.15
CA GLY A 23 -0.59 3.28 -12.79
C GLY A 23 -0.01 4.69 -13.00
N LEU A 24 0.61 5.25 -11.96
CA LEU A 24 1.25 6.56 -12.02
C LEU A 24 2.38 6.60 -13.06
N LYS A 25 3.22 5.56 -13.12
CA LYS A 25 4.29 5.47 -14.13
C LYS A 25 3.77 5.23 -15.54
N LYS A 26 2.68 4.48 -15.73
CA LYS A 26 2.05 4.35 -17.06
C LYS A 26 1.53 5.71 -17.54
N ARG A 27 0.85 6.47 -16.68
CA ARG A 27 0.32 7.79 -17.01
C ARG A 27 1.42 8.84 -17.19
N HIS A 28 2.51 8.72 -16.42
CA HIS A 28 3.62 9.66 -16.42
C HIS A 28 4.97 8.93 -16.45
N PRO A 29 5.40 8.43 -17.63
CA PRO A 29 6.59 7.55 -17.75
C PRO A 29 7.88 8.16 -17.20
N LYS A 30 8.06 9.47 -17.37
CA LYS A 30 9.26 10.22 -16.93
C LYS A 30 9.14 10.80 -15.52
N ALA A 31 8.09 10.46 -14.76
CA ALA A 31 7.92 11.00 -13.41
C ALA A 31 9.03 10.56 -12.46
N LYS A 32 9.54 11.47 -11.62
CA LYS A 32 10.36 11.13 -10.46
C LYS A 32 9.42 11.01 -9.25
N ILE A 33 9.49 9.90 -8.52
CA ILE A 33 8.55 9.63 -7.42
C ILE A 33 9.32 9.59 -6.10
N LEU A 34 8.96 10.47 -5.17
CA LEU A 34 9.39 10.42 -3.78
C LEU A 34 8.36 9.62 -2.98
N TRP A 35 8.80 8.55 -2.33
CA TRP A 35 8.01 7.85 -1.33
C TRP A 35 8.23 8.50 0.04
N VAL A 36 7.16 8.84 0.73
CA VAL A 36 7.20 9.38 2.10
C VAL A 36 6.47 8.40 3.00
N GLY A 37 7.12 7.92 4.05
CA GLY A 37 6.47 7.00 4.99
C GLY A 37 7.35 6.51 6.12
N GLU A 38 6.94 5.42 6.75
CA GLU A 38 7.66 4.86 7.90
C GLU A 38 8.95 4.14 7.48
N PRO A 39 10.08 4.36 8.18
CA PRO A 39 11.36 3.73 7.83
C PRO A 39 11.32 2.19 7.83
N GLU A 40 10.55 1.60 8.73
CA GLU A 40 10.35 0.14 8.84
C GLU A 40 9.81 -0.50 7.55
N TYR A 41 9.14 0.30 6.71
CA TYR A 41 8.53 -0.15 5.47
C TYR A 41 9.45 0.00 4.25
N PHE A 42 10.57 0.72 4.39
CA PHE A 42 11.47 1.00 3.26
C PHE A 42 12.15 -0.25 2.72
N SER A 43 12.25 -1.32 3.52
CA SER A 43 12.78 -2.61 3.08
C SER A 43 11.98 -3.21 1.91
N LEU A 44 10.66 -3.00 1.87
CA LEU A 44 9.79 -3.40 0.75
C LEU A 44 9.86 -2.41 -0.41
N VAL A 45 9.91 -1.11 -0.11
CA VAL A 45 9.84 -0.04 -1.11
C VAL A 45 11.12 0.07 -1.93
N LYS A 46 12.29 -0.17 -1.32
CA LYS A 46 13.61 0.03 -1.96
C LYS A 46 13.82 -0.78 -3.24
N PHE A 47 13.11 -1.90 -3.41
CA PHE A 47 13.19 -2.72 -4.62
C PHE A 47 12.30 -2.21 -5.76
N ASN A 48 11.37 -1.29 -5.49
CA ASN A 48 10.48 -0.75 -6.50
C ASN A 48 11.21 0.31 -7.34
N LYS A 49 11.69 -0.08 -8.52
CA LYS A 49 12.40 0.79 -9.49
C LYS A 49 11.63 2.06 -9.90
N ARG A 50 10.34 2.15 -9.57
CA ARG A 50 9.51 3.33 -9.84
C ARG A 50 9.71 4.43 -8.82
N VAL A 51 10.18 4.10 -7.62
CA VAL A 51 10.49 5.02 -6.53
C VAL A 51 11.93 5.51 -6.70
N SER A 52 12.11 6.83 -6.71
CA SER A 52 13.41 7.47 -6.88
C SER A 52 14.11 7.70 -5.54
N LYS A 53 13.36 7.95 -4.48
CA LYS A 53 13.87 8.23 -3.14
C LYS A 53 12.80 7.89 -2.10
N CYS A 54 13.22 7.50 -0.90
CA CYS A 54 12.36 7.40 0.28
C CYS A 54 12.71 8.50 1.29
N LEU A 55 11.71 9.02 1.99
CA LEU A 55 11.84 10.00 3.06
C LEU A 55 10.99 9.58 4.27
N ASN A 56 11.59 9.65 5.46
CA ASN A 56 10.88 9.38 6.71
C ASN A 56 9.81 10.46 6.93
N ILE A 57 8.57 10.06 7.14
CA ILE A 57 7.46 10.98 7.39
C ILE A 57 7.64 11.83 8.65
N HIS A 58 8.29 11.33 9.70
CA HIS A 58 8.55 12.10 10.92
C HIS A 58 9.68 13.13 10.77
N LYS A 59 10.49 13.03 9.71
CA LYS A 59 11.53 14.03 9.39
C LYS A 59 10.99 15.17 8.52
N SER A 60 9.68 15.22 8.29
CA SER A 60 9.05 16.13 7.34
C SER A 60 8.91 17.58 7.77
N GLY A 61 9.14 17.89 9.05
CA GLY A 61 9.16 19.26 9.53
C GLY A 61 10.29 20.10 8.93
N ASP A 62 11.29 19.44 8.34
CA ASP A 62 12.42 20.10 7.70
C ASP A 62 12.18 20.27 6.19
N LEU A 63 11.79 21.48 5.76
CA LEU A 63 11.67 21.84 4.34
C LEU A 63 12.97 21.55 3.55
N VAL A 64 14.13 21.53 4.21
CA VAL A 64 15.41 21.16 3.58
C VAL A 64 15.36 19.73 3.04
N SER A 65 14.67 18.82 3.74
CA SER A 65 14.48 17.44 3.30
C SER A 65 13.63 17.32 2.01
N LEU A 66 12.81 18.35 1.72
CA LEU A 66 11.94 18.47 0.56
C LEU A 66 12.55 19.28 -0.58
N THR A 67 13.74 19.88 -0.45
CA THR A 67 14.36 20.80 -1.44
C THR A 67 14.18 20.41 -2.92
N ASN A 68 14.34 19.13 -3.27
CA ASN A 68 14.19 18.66 -4.65
C ASN A 68 12.74 18.36 -5.09
N PHE A 69 11.81 18.25 -4.16
CA PHE A 69 10.41 17.86 -4.35
C PHE A 69 9.38 18.90 -3.87
N TYR A 70 9.81 19.99 -3.22
CA TYR A 70 8.95 21.12 -2.90
C TYR A 70 8.35 21.70 -4.19
N GLY A 71 7.08 22.09 -4.14
CA GLY A 71 6.35 22.51 -5.34
C GLY A 71 6.15 21.35 -6.33
N SER A 72 6.00 20.11 -5.84
CA SER A 72 5.77 18.94 -6.70
C SER A 72 4.51 19.11 -7.57
N ASP A 73 4.47 18.42 -8.71
CA ASP A 73 3.30 18.49 -9.59
C ASP A 73 2.10 17.78 -8.94
N ILE A 74 2.35 16.65 -8.27
CA ILE A 74 1.32 15.79 -7.68
C ILE A 74 1.73 15.35 -6.28
N CYS A 75 0.82 15.51 -5.32
CA CYS A 75 0.84 14.84 -4.02
C CYS A 75 -0.29 13.80 -3.98
N TYR A 76 0.09 12.53 -3.84
CA TYR A 76 -0.83 11.42 -3.61
C TYR A 76 -0.73 10.99 -2.15
N ASN A 77 -1.79 11.18 -1.36
CA ASN A 77 -1.83 10.80 0.04
C ASN A 77 -3.06 9.94 0.33
N SER A 78 -2.90 8.63 0.52
CA SER A 78 -4.00 7.75 0.93
C SER A 78 -4.21 7.68 2.43
N SER A 79 -3.34 8.29 3.24
CA SER A 79 -3.35 8.13 4.68
C SER A 79 -4.19 9.21 5.38
N LEU A 80 -5.03 8.76 6.31
CA LEU A 80 -5.94 9.60 7.10
C LEU A 80 -5.31 10.22 8.34
N ASN A 81 -4.11 9.77 8.74
CA ASN A 81 -3.49 10.29 9.96
C ASN A 81 -3.07 11.75 9.80
N ARG A 82 -2.92 12.43 10.94
CA ARG A 82 -2.63 13.87 11.00
C ARG A 82 -1.28 14.23 10.40
N GLU A 83 -0.29 13.35 10.51
CA GLU A 83 1.07 13.59 10.05
C GLU A 83 1.16 13.58 8.53
N ALA A 84 0.55 12.60 7.87
CA ALA A 84 0.44 12.52 6.42
C ALA A 84 -0.32 13.70 5.83
N GLN A 85 -1.40 14.13 6.49
CA GLN A 85 -2.18 15.30 6.10
C GLN A 85 -1.37 16.60 6.22
N LYS A 86 -0.70 16.82 7.36
CA LYS A 86 0.25 17.94 7.54
C LYS A 86 1.34 17.94 6.46
N PHE A 87 1.92 16.77 6.17
CA PHE A 87 2.92 16.63 5.12
C PHE A 87 2.35 17.06 3.78
N ALA A 88 1.17 16.53 3.40
CA ALA A 88 0.51 16.84 2.13
C ALA A 88 0.28 18.34 1.94
N ILE A 89 -0.02 19.08 3.01
CA ILE A 89 -0.12 20.55 3.00
C ILE A 89 1.24 21.20 2.70
N ILE A 90 2.29 20.81 3.43
CA ILE A 90 3.63 21.43 3.36
C ILE A 90 4.31 21.17 2.00
N THR A 91 3.95 20.12 1.27
CA THR A 91 4.55 19.81 -0.04
C THR A 91 4.45 20.94 -1.08
N GLY A 92 3.47 21.85 -0.93
CA GLY A 92 3.17 22.89 -1.92
C GLY A 92 2.76 22.31 -3.28
N ALA A 93 2.25 21.08 -3.33
CA ALA A 93 1.96 20.43 -4.60
C ALA A 93 0.83 21.14 -5.38
N SER A 94 0.92 21.15 -6.71
CA SER A 94 -0.09 21.79 -7.57
C SER A 94 -1.39 20.98 -7.65
N CYS A 95 -1.30 19.65 -7.53
CA CYS A 95 -2.44 18.73 -7.55
C CYS A 95 -2.38 17.78 -6.35
N HIS A 96 -3.51 17.58 -5.68
CA HIS A 96 -3.64 16.66 -4.55
C HIS A 96 -4.63 15.53 -4.85
N TYR A 97 -4.27 14.30 -4.49
CA TYR A 97 -5.11 13.11 -4.53
C TYR A 97 -5.19 12.49 -3.13
N GLY A 98 -6.39 12.08 -2.71
CA GLY A 98 -6.63 11.47 -1.41
C GLY A 98 -6.89 12.49 -0.30
N PHE A 99 -5.99 12.64 0.67
CA PHE A 99 -6.21 13.43 1.88
C PHE A 99 -5.20 14.57 2.06
N LYS A 100 -5.64 15.72 2.56
CA LYS A 100 -4.77 16.88 2.83
C LYS A 100 -5.17 17.58 4.14
N ASP A 101 -6.42 18.00 4.21
CA ASP A 101 -7.09 18.50 5.42
C ASP A 101 -8.53 18.00 5.38
N GLY A 102 -8.65 16.67 5.41
CA GLY A 102 -9.82 15.92 4.97
C GLY A 102 -9.73 15.43 3.51
N PRO A 103 -10.82 14.80 3.02
CA PRO A 103 -10.89 14.22 1.68
C PRO A 103 -10.89 15.31 0.61
N VAL A 104 -9.97 15.22 -0.37
CA VAL A 104 -9.87 16.24 -1.44
C VAL A 104 -10.98 16.13 -2.49
N ASN A 105 -11.65 14.97 -2.58
CA ASN A 105 -12.74 14.73 -3.53
C ASN A 105 -13.66 13.57 -3.07
N ARG A 106 -14.69 13.29 -3.87
CA ARG A 106 -15.66 12.20 -3.59
C ARG A 106 -15.04 10.80 -3.53
N ASN A 107 -13.98 10.54 -4.30
CA ASN A 107 -13.30 9.23 -4.26
C ASN A 107 -12.52 9.05 -2.96
N ALA A 108 -11.88 10.12 -2.46
CA ALA A 108 -11.24 10.10 -1.15
C ALA A 108 -12.25 9.93 -0.01
N LEU A 109 -13.41 10.58 -0.10
CA LEU A 109 -14.50 10.40 0.88
C LEU A 109 -15.03 8.96 0.85
N LEU A 110 -15.22 8.39 -0.34
CA LEU A 110 -15.62 7.00 -0.49
C LEU A 110 -14.59 6.04 0.13
N LEU A 111 -13.30 6.22 -0.16
CA LEU A 111 -12.25 5.41 0.46
C LEU A 111 -12.31 5.52 1.98
N LYS A 112 -12.41 6.74 2.54
CA LYS A 112 -12.52 6.94 3.99
C LYS A 112 -13.70 6.15 4.57
N ASN A 113 -14.89 6.26 3.98
CA ASN A 113 -16.09 5.60 4.48
C ASN A 113 -16.03 4.07 4.35
N VAL A 114 -15.41 3.56 3.28
CA VAL A 114 -15.19 2.10 3.12
C VAL A 114 -14.20 1.60 4.16
N MET A 115 -13.06 2.28 4.34
CA MET A 115 -12.02 1.87 5.31
C MET A 115 -12.47 1.99 6.76
N SER A 116 -13.43 2.87 7.07
CA SER A 116 -14.03 2.99 8.41
C SER A 116 -15.22 2.04 8.65
N GLY A 117 -15.59 1.22 7.65
CA GLY A 117 -16.77 0.34 7.73
C GLY A 117 -18.12 1.07 7.65
N GLN A 118 -18.12 2.38 7.35
CA GLN A 118 -19.34 3.18 7.19
C GLN A 118 -20.01 3.00 5.82
N ALA A 119 -19.32 2.36 4.87
CA ALA A 119 -19.86 2.04 3.55
C ALA A 119 -19.33 0.69 3.05
N VAL A 120 -20.14 -0.02 2.27
CA VAL A 120 -19.74 -1.23 1.54
C VAL A 120 -19.75 -0.94 0.04
N THR A 121 -18.83 -1.54 -0.70
CA THR A 121 -18.73 -1.32 -2.15
C THR A 121 -18.42 -2.61 -2.93
N ARG A 122 -18.87 -2.63 -4.19
CA ARG A 122 -18.50 -3.69 -5.16
C ARG A 122 -17.13 -3.47 -5.81
N LYS A 123 -16.50 -2.32 -5.58
CA LYS A 123 -15.14 -2.04 -6.07
C LYS A 123 -14.13 -2.90 -5.31
N THR A 124 -13.04 -3.26 -5.98
CA THR A 124 -11.89 -3.82 -5.28
C THR A 124 -11.17 -2.74 -4.48
N ILE A 125 -10.34 -3.14 -3.51
CA ILE A 125 -9.50 -2.16 -2.80
C ILE A 125 -8.52 -1.45 -3.75
N LEU A 126 -7.99 -2.15 -4.77
CA LEU A 126 -7.11 -1.54 -5.76
C LEU A 126 -7.84 -0.50 -6.62
N ASP A 127 -9.10 -0.76 -6.98
CA ASP A 127 -9.94 0.24 -7.66
C ASP A 127 -10.13 1.50 -6.81
N LEU A 128 -10.33 1.34 -5.49
CA LEU A 128 -10.49 2.47 -4.58
C LEU A 128 -9.22 3.33 -4.55
N TYR A 129 -8.04 2.73 -4.40
CA TYR A 129 -6.78 3.47 -4.41
C TYR A 129 -6.53 4.13 -5.77
N TYR A 130 -6.66 3.40 -6.88
CA TYR A 130 -6.50 3.98 -8.22
C TYR A 130 -7.46 5.16 -8.47
N SER A 131 -8.70 5.07 -7.97
CA SER A 131 -9.71 6.12 -8.15
C SER A 131 -9.35 7.43 -7.46
N LEU A 132 -8.47 7.43 -6.44
CA LEU A 132 -8.00 8.67 -5.81
C LEU A 132 -7.35 9.61 -6.83
N ALA A 133 -6.62 9.05 -7.80
CA ALA A 133 -5.96 9.77 -8.88
C ALA A 133 -6.74 9.76 -10.21
N ASN A 134 -8.05 9.48 -10.16
CA ASN A 134 -8.91 9.30 -11.33
C ASN A 134 -8.37 8.26 -12.32
N MET A 135 -7.70 7.22 -11.82
CA MET A 135 -7.24 6.09 -12.62
C MET A 135 -8.19 4.90 -12.48
N LYS A 136 -8.11 3.95 -13.41
CA LYS A 136 -8.78 2.65 -13.33
C LYS A 136 -7.73 1.55 -13.18
N TRP A 137 -7.93 0.65 -12.23
CA TRP A 137 -7.12 -0.55 -12.14
C TRP A 137 -7.55 -1.52 -13.25
N LYS A 138 -6.58 -2.15 -13.91
CA LYS A 138 -6.78 -3.04 -15.07
C LYS A 138 -6.06 -4.37 -14.89
N GLY A 139 -5.89 -4.82 -13.65
CA GLY A 139 -5.14 -6.05 -13.36
C GLY A 139 -3.63 -5.87 -13.32
N GLU A 140 -3.11 -4.67 -12.97
CA GLU A 140 -1.66 -4.42 -12.86
C GLU A 140 -0.93 -5.29 -11.83
N GLY A 141 -1.66 -5.97 -10.93
CA GLY A 141 -1.10 -6.66 -9.77
C GLY A 141 -0.49 -5.68 -8.76
N TYR A 142 0.31 -6.19 -7.83
CA TYR A 142 0.85 -5.41 -6.70
C TYR A 142 2.18 -4.72 -6.98
N GLY A 143 2.84 -4.99 -8.11
CA GLY A 143 4.12 -4.35 -8.44
C GLY A 143 5.26 -4.67 -7.47
N LEU A 144 5.15 -5.79 -6.74
CA LEU A 144 6.18 -6.28 -5.83
C LEU A 144 7.43 -6.64 -6.63
N SER A 145 8.53 -5.93 -6.39
CA SER A 145 9.83 -6.22 -7.02
C SER A 145 10.70 -7.18 -6.19
N TYR A 146 10.16 -7.69 -5.09
CA TYR A 146 10.85 -8.64 -4.23
C TYR A 146 10.51 -10.07 -4.63
N TYR A 147 11.54 -10.90 -4.73
CA TYR A 147 11.42 -12.33 -4.97
C TYR A 147 11.73 -13.07 -3.67
N PRO A 148 10.77 -13.79 -3.08
CA PRO A 148 11.02 -14.60 -1.91
C PRO A 148 12.13 -15.62 -2.17
N LYS A 149 12.94 -15.86 -1.15
CA LYS A 149 14.09 -16.78 -1.17
C LYS A 149 13.71 -18.21 -0.81
N THR A 150 12.59 -18.38 -0.11
CA THR A 150 12.12 -19.69 0.33
C THR A 150 11.47 -20.46 -0.82
N LYS A 151 11.62 -21.79 -0.84
CA LYS A 151 10.91 -22.64 -1.79
C LYS A 151 9.49 -22.89 -1.29
N GLN A 152 8.51 -22.74 -2.17
CA GLN A 152 7.13 -23.08 -1.87
C GLN A 152 6.97 -24.59 -1.66
N THR A 153 6.24 -24.95 -0.62
CA THR A 153 5.75 -26.31 -0.33
C THR A 153 4.28 -26.46 -0.76
N LYS A 154 3.75 -27.69 -0.76
CA LYS A 154 2.32 -27.95 -1.00
C LYS A 154 1.45 -27.76 0.24
N ASN A 155 2.03 -27.32 1.36
CA ASN A 155 1.32 -27.21 2.63
C ASN A 155 0.36 -26.02 2.64
N VAL A 156 -0.61 -26.11 3.56
CA VAL A 156 -1.50 -25.02 3.95
C VAL A 156 -0.92 -24.38 5.20
N GLY A 157 -0.68 -23.07 5.16
CA GLY A 157 -0.27 -22.30 6.33
C GLY A 157 -1.45 -21.50 6.87
N ALA A 158 -1.54 -21.36 8.19
CA ALA A 158 -2.51 -20.45 8.80
C ALA A 158 -1.84 -19.39 9.64
N TYR A 159 -2.34 -18.16 9.52
CA TYR A 159 -2.00 -17.05 10.38
C TYR A 159 -3.29 -16.33 10.74
N CYS A 160 -3.89 -16.73 11.85
CA CYS A 160 -5.06 -16.08 12.40
C CYS A 160 -4.71 -15.57 13.81
N HIS A 161 -5.14 -14.35 14.12
CA HIS A 161 -5.10 -13.81 15.48
C HIS A 161 -6.03 -14.61 16.40
N SER A 162 -7.11 -15.17 15.84
CA SER A 162 -8.00 -16.11 16.53
C SER A 162 -7.50 -17.57 16.50
N GLU A 163 -7.69 -18.32 17.59
CA GLU A 163 -6.81 -19.44 17.92
C GLU A 163 -6.97 -20.78 17.17
N GLN A 164 -7.85 -20.95 16.19
CA GLN A 164 -8.29 -22.30 15.82
C GLN A 164 -7.68 -22.91 14.52
N SER A 165 -6.92 -24.00 14.71
CA SER A 165 -6.94 -25.25 13.90
C SER A 165 -6.12 -25.46 12.61
N ALA A 166 -5.08 -24.69 12.31
CA ALA A 166 -4.11 -25.06 11.26
C ALA A 166 -2.65 -24.84 11.72
N GLU A 167 -1.68 -25.34 10.95
CA GLU A 167 -0.24 -25.15 11.25
C GLU A 167 0.04 -23.63 11.32
N LYS A 168 0.07 -23.11 12.55
CA LYS A 168 0.27 -21.69 12.81
C LYS A 168 1.72 -21.36 12.55
N PHE A 169 2.02 -20.74 11.42
CA PHE A 169 3.35 -20.21 11.20
C PHE A 169 3.49 -18.88 11.96
N LYS A 170 4.67 -18.64 12.54
CA LYS A 170 4.98 -17.37 13.19
C LYS A 170 5.50 -16.39 12.15
N LEU A 171 4.89 -15.21 12.09
CA LEU A 171 5.42 -14.12 11.29
C LEU A 171 6.62 -13.47 11.99
N PRO A 172 7.77 -13.33 11.29
CA PRO A 172 8.88 -12.55 11.80
C PRO A 172 8.53 -11.05 11.83
N LYS A 173 9.30 -10.25 12.57
CA LYS A 173 9.08 -8.80 12.65
C LYS A 173 9.39 -8.06 11.34
N ASP A 174 10.44 -8.49 10.64
CA ASP A 174 10.85 -7.87 9.37
C ASP A 174 9.92 -8.29 8.22
N LEU A 175 9.43 -7.30 7.45
CA LEU A 175 8.44 -7.53 6.39
C LEU A 175 8.95 -8.41 5.25
N LEU A 176 10.24 -8.34 4.88
CA LEU A 176 10.77 -9.21 3.82
C LEU A 176 10.79 -10.67 4.29
N ASN A 177 11.17 -10.88 5.54
CA ASN A 177 11.11 -12.21 6.15
C ASN A 177 9.66 -12.71 6.27
N GLN A 178 8.67 -11.82 6.45
CA GLN A 178 7.26 -12.22 6.43
C GLN A 178 6.84 -12.74 5.04
N PHE A 179 7.29 -12.09 3.97
CA PHE A 179 7.09 -12.58 2.60
C PHE A 179 7.73 -13.95 2.39
N ASP A 180 8.95 -14.15 2.90
CA ASP A 180 9.64 -15.44 2.85
C ASP A 180 8.85 -16.54 3.58
N THR A 181 8.32 -16.25 4.78
CA THR A 181 7.48 -17.20 5.52
C THR A 181 6.19 -17.53 4.77
N ILE A 182 5.45 -16.52 4.29
CA ILE A 182 4.21 -16.72 3.53
C ILE A 182 4.46 -17.54 2.26
N ASN A 183 5.59 -17.31 1.58
CA ASN A 183 5.91 -18.01 0.35
C ASN A 183 6.15 -19.51 0.53
N GLN A 184 6.46 -19.99 1.74
CA GLN A 184 6.63 -21.41 2.03
C GLN A 184 5.34 -22.21 1.81
N PHE A 185 4.17 -21.58 1.89
CA PHE A 185 2.89 -22.25 1.76
C PHE A 185 2.25 -22.00 0.38
N SER A 186 1.44 -22.94 -0.06
CA SER A 186 0.69 -22.84 -1.33
C SER A 186 -0.70 -22.25 -1.15
N HIS A 187 -1.28 -22.45 0.03
CA HIS A 187 -2.56 -21.92 0.47
C HIS A 187 -2.39 -21.31 1.86
N ILE A 188 -2.91 -20.10 2.03
CA ILE A 188 -2.89 -19.35 3.29
C ILE A 188 -4.32 -19.17 3.81
N ILE A 189 -4.54 -19.42 5.10
CA ILE A 189 -5.75 -19.05 5.83
C ILE A 189 -5.39 -17.91 6.78
N THR A 190 -6.12 -16.79 6.75
CA THR A 190 -5.76 -15.63 7.58
C THR A 190 -6.92 -14.68 7.88
N ASP A 191 -6.84 -13.99 9.02
CA ASP A 191 -7.65 -12.81 9.37
C ASP A 191 -6.84 -11.49 9.25
N ASP A 192 -5.56 -11.58 8.88
CA ASP A 192 -4.66 -10.43 8.80
C ASP A 192 -4.61 -9.83 7.38
N LEU A 193 -4.83 -8.52 7.28
CA LEU A 193 -4.84 -7.80 6.00
C LEU A 193 -3.48 -7.77 5.30
N PHE A 194 -2.38 -7.71 6.05
CA PHE A 194 -1.05 -7.75 5.45
C PHE A 194 -0.78 -9.13 4.84
N VAL A 195 -1.03 -10.20 5.58
CA VAL A 195 -0.88 -11.57 5.09
C VAL A 195 -1.80 -11.83 3.89
N LEU A 196 -3.04 -11.34 3.93
CA LEU A 196 -3.96 -11.42 2.80
C LEU A 196 -3.34 -10.80 1.53
N HIS A 197 -2.96 -9.52 1.59
CA HIS A 197 -2.42 -8.81 0.43
C HIS A 197 -1.05 -9.33 -0.02
N ALA A 198 -0.20 -9.75 0.91
CA ALA A 198 1.08 -10.38 0.60
C ALA A 198 0.87 -11.73 -0.11
N SER A 199 -0.08 -12.55 0.35
CA SER A 199 -0.43 -13.83 -0.27
C SER A 199 -0.96 -13.63 -1.70
N LEU A 200 -1.81 -12.63 -1.92
CA LEU A 200 -2.32 -12.26 -3.24
C LEU A 200 -1.19 -11.75 -4.16
N ALA A 201 -0.29 -10.92 -3.63
CA ALA A 201 0.89 -10.46 -4.38
C ALA A 201 1.81 -11.62 -4.80
N LEU A 202 1.91 -12.64 -3.96
CA LEU A 202 2.65 -13.88 -4.21
C LEU A 202 1.85 -14.93 -5.00
N ARG A 203 0.64 -14.60 -5.47
CA ARG A 203 -0.25 -15.48 -6.25
C ARG A 203 -0.58 -16.80 -5.53
N LYS A 204 -0.72 -16.75 -4.22
CA LYS A 204 -1.13 -17.91 -3.40
C LYS A 204 -2.64 -18.04 -3.40
N LYS A 205 -3.13 -19.26 -3.15
CA LYS A 205 -4.53 -19.44 -2.75
C LYS A 205 -4.68 -18.83 -1.36
N VAL A 206 -5.73 -18.04 -1.13
CA VAL A 206 -5.97 -17.42 0.18
C VAL A 206 -7.42 -17.61 0.60
N THR A 207 -7.62 -17.95 1.86
CA THR A 207 -8.92 -17.95 2.53
C THR A 207 -8.86 -16.88 3.60
N PHE A 208 -9.58 -15.79 3.38
CA PHE A 208 -9.70 -14.72 4.36
C PHE A 208 -10.90 -15.01 5.27
N THR A 209 -10.71 -15.00 6.59
CA THR A 209 -11.73 -15.43 7.55
C THR A 209 -12.64 -14.29 8.02
N GLU A 210 -12.28 -13.05 7.73
CA GLU A 210 -13.08 -11.86 8.08
C GLU A 210 -13.89 -11.34 6.89
N THR A 211 -14.88 -10.49 7.19
CA THR A 211 -15.66 -9.80 6.15
C THR A 211 -15.00 -8.47 5.81
N LEU A 212 -14.89 -8.15 4.52
CA LEU A 212 -14.35 -6.87 4.04
C LEU A 212 -15.45 -5.98 3.48
N PRO A 213 -15.36 -4.64 3.64
CA PRO A 213 -16.30 -3.69 3.06
C PRO A 213 -16.07 -3.45 1.56
N TYR A 214 -15.24 -4.27 0.91
CA TYR A 214 -14.86 -4.20 -0.50
C TYR A 214 -14.61 -5.59 -1.09
N ASN A 215 -14.58 -5.69 -2.41
CA ASN A 215 -14.33 -6.95 -3.11
C ASN A 215 -12.83 -7.32 -3.18
N LEU A 216 -12.54 -8.62 -3.16
CA LEU A 216 -11.20 -9.19 -3.36
C LEU A 216 -11.05 -9.92 -4.71
N ASN A 217 -11.98 -9.76 -5.64
CA ASN A 217 -11.88 -10.43 -6.94
C ASN A 217 -10.81 -9.74 -7.80
N PHE A 218 -9.70 -10.43 -8.07
CA PHE A 218 -8.60 -9.98 -8.92
C PHE A 218 -8.62 -10.64 -10.29
#